data_AF-A0A7W0KLF5-F1
#
_entry.id   AF-A0A7W0KLF5-F1
#
_cell.length_a   1.000
_cell.length_b   1.000
_cell.length_c   1.000
_cell.angle_alpha   90.00
_cell.angle_beta   90.00
_cell.angle_gamma   90.00
#
_symmetry.space_group_name_H-M   'P 1'
#
loop_
_entity.id
_entity.type
_entity.pdbx_description
1 polymer ?
#
loop_
_entity_poly.entity_id
_entity_poly.type
_entity_poly.pdbx_seq_one_letter_code
_entity_poly.pdbx_strand_id
1 'polypeptide(L)'
;MDPVTGTIGGILAAFGLSGAAGLNAWLPLLAVGLGDRAGWVNLDSPYDALSSVPGLIVVALLFVLDLIGDKVPALDSVLHAIGLVIAPASGAVLFAAQTDVTSDLNPAVGALLGALTAGSLQAGRAAVRPFVTASTAGIGNPAVSAAEDGTALVMTVLAFALPVLAFLLVVVVLGLLIWLVLRARRW
;
A
#
# COMPACT_ATOMS: atom_id res chain seq x y z
N MET A 1 -21.65 17.64 -1.18
CA MET A 1 -21.09 17.42 0.16
C MET A 1 -20.48 18.73 0.61
N ASP A 2 -20.55 19.06 1.90
CA ASP A 2 -19.84 20.22 2.41
C ASP A 2 -18.32 20.01 2.26
N PRO A 3 -17.53 21.08 2.06
CA PRO A 3 -16.10 20.97 1.74
C PRO A 3 -15.31 20.15 2.77
N VAL A 4 -15.70 20.23 4.05
CA VAL A 4 -15.03 19.56 5.17
C VAL A 4 -15.17 18.04 5.06
N THR A 5 -16.38 17.54 4.78
CA THR A 5 -16.62 16.11 4.58
C THR A 5 -15.80 15.55 3.40
N GLY A 6 -15.65 16.33 2.33
CA GLY A 6 -14.82 15.96 1.17
C GLY A 6 -13.33 15.85 1.51
N THR A 7 -12.78 16.84 2.21
CA THR A 7 -11.39 16.86 2.64
C THR A 7 -11.05 15.73 3.62
N ILE A 8 -11.93 15.49 4.61
CA ILE A 8 -11.75 14.37 5.55
C ILE A 8 -11.77 13.03 4.79
N GLY A 9 -12.72 12.85 3.86
CA GLY A 9 -12.80 11.67 3.01
C GLY A 9 -11.52 11.44 2.21
N GLY A 10 -10.99 12.49 1.59
CA GLY A 10 -9.75 12.44 0.81
C GLY A 10 -8.53 12.03 1.64
N ILE A 11 -8.37 12.60 2.84
CA ILE A 11 -7.27 12.22 3.75
C ILE A 11 -7.39 10.76 4.21
N LEU A 12 -8.61 10.30 4.55
CA LEU A 12 -8.83 8.91 4.95
C LEU A 12 -8.58 7.93 3.79
N ALA A 13 -8.95 8.31 2.57
CA ALA A 13 -8.64 7.54 1.36
C ALA A 13 -7.13 7.48 1.11
N ALA A 14 -6.42 8.60 1.32
CA ALA A 14 -4.96 8.69 1.19
C ALA A 14 -4.24 7.74 2.15
N PHE A 15 -4.71 7.65 3.40
CA PHE A 15 -4.23 6.63 4.35
C PHE A 15 -4.55 5.21 3.89
N GLY A 16 -5.76 4.96 3.39
CA GLY A 16 -6.17 3.65 2.87
C GLY A 16 -5.30 3.18 1.71
N LEU A 17 -5.06 4.03 0.71
CA LEU A 17 -4.20 3.76 -0.45
C LEU A 17 -2.74 3.57 -0.04
N SER A 18 -2.22 4.41 0.86
CA SER A 18 -0.86 4.27 1.39
C SER A 18 -0.71 2.99 2.22
N GLY A 19 -1.73 2.65 2.99
CA GLY A 19 -1.77 1.41 3.74
C GLY A 19 -1.75 0.19 2.83
N ALA A 20 -2.57 0.19 1.79
CA ALA A 20 -2.51 -0.83 0.74
C ALA A 20 -1.11 -0.93 0.12
N ALA A 21 -0.43 0.21 -0.10
CA ALA A 21 0.91 0.26 -0.66
C ALA A 21 1.97 -0.42 0.24
N GLY A 22 1.75 -0.43 1.55
CA GLY A 22 2.57 -1.16 2.52
C GLY A 22 2.39 -2.68 2.48
N LEU A 23 1.29 -3.16 1.89
CA LEU A 23 0.98 -4.59 1.72
C LEU A 23 1.24 -5.06 0.27
N ASN A 24 1.07 -4.18 -0.71
CA ASN A 24 1.52 -4.39 -2.08
C ASN A 24 1.82 -3.02 -2.69
N ALA A 25 3.07 -2.75 -3.05
CA ALA A 25 3.49 -1.41 -3.48
C ALA A 25 2.89 -0.99 -4.83
N TRP A 26 2.59 -1.95 -5.71
CA TRP A 26 2.26 -1.70 -7.10
C TRP A 26 0.76 -1.72 -7.37
N LEU A 27 0.01 -2.57 -6.64
CA LEU A 27 -1.43 -2.73 -6.80
C LEU A 27 -2.21 -1.40 -6.66
N PRO A 28 -2.05 -0.61 -5.58
CA PRO A 28 -2.78 0.65 -5.45
C PRO A 28 -2.32 1.70 -6.45
N LEU A 29 -1.03 1.72 -6.83
CA LEU A 29 -0.54 2.60 -7.92
C LEU A 29 -1.23 2.29 -9.25
N LEU A 30 -1.33 1.00 -9.59
CA LEU A 30 -2.01 0.55 -10.80
C LEU A 30 -3.50 0.91 -10.75
N ALA A 31 -4.16 0.66 -9.62
CA ALA A 31 -5.57 0.94 -9.44
C ALA A 31 -5.88 2.44 -9.55
N VAL A 32 -5.04 3.30 -8.96
CA VAL A 32 -5.17 4.76 -9.05
C VAL A 32 -4.94 5.26 -10.48
N GLY A 33 -3.88 4.80 -11.16
CA GLY A 33 -3.61 5.18 -12.56
C GLY A 33 -4.71 4.73 -13.53
N LEU A 34 -5.30 3.54 -13.32
CA LEU A 34 -6.46 3.07 -14.09
C LEU A 34 -7.73 3.85 -13.72
N GLY A 35 -7.92 4.17 -12.44
CA GLY A 35 -9.03 4.97 -11.95
C GLY A 35 -9.05 6.37 -12.55
N ASP A 36 -7.89 6.99 -12.72
CA ASP A 36 -7.73 8.27 -13.42
C ASP A 36 -8.19 8.19 -14.88
N ARG A 37 -7.76 7.16 -15.63
CA ARG A 37 -8.24 6.93 -17.01
C ARG A 37 -9.73 6.65 -17.12
N ALA A 38 -10.30 6.00 -16.11
CA ALA A 38 -11.72 5.70 -16.07
C ALA A 38 -12.58 6.90 -15.63
N GLY A 39 -11.95 8.01 -15.21
CA GLY A 39 -12.62 9.20 -14.67
C GLY A 39 -13.19 9.00 -13.27
N TRP A 40 -12.69 8.01 -12.52
CA TRP A 40 -13.11 7.73 -11.14
C TRP A 40 -12.31 8.54 -10.11
N VAL A 41 -11.06 8.84 -10.43
CA VAL A 41 -10.14 9.67 -9.65
C VAL A 41 -9.57 10.71 -10.60
N ASN A 42 -9.05 11.82 -10.09
CA ASN A 42 -8.27 12.76 -10.89
C ASN A 42 -6.84 12.82 -10.31
N LEU A 43 -5.84 12.75 -11.18
CA LEU A 43 -4.44 12.95 -10.85
C LEU A 43 -3.94 14.23 -11.51
N ASP A 44 -3.43 15.15 -10.70
CA ASP A 44 -2.73 16.34 -11.20
C ASP A 44 -1.23 16.07 -11.40
N SER A 45 -0.58 16.90 -12.22
CA SER A 45 0.87 16.82 -12.42
C SER A 45 1.61 17.02 -11.09
N PRO A 46 2.60 16.17 -10.74
CA PRO A 46 3.27 15.19 -11.61
C PRO A 46 2.74 13.75 -11.50
N TYR A 47 1.63 13.54 -10.79
CA TYR A 47 1.09 12.21 -10.50
C TYR A 47 0.31 11.60 -11.67
N ASP A 48 -0.17 12.43 -12.59
CA ASP A 48 -0.78 12.05 -13.88
C ASP A 48 0.12 11.15 -14.74
N ALA A 49 1.45 11.16 -14.52
CA ALA A 49 2.37 10.21 -15.14
C ALA A 49 2.00 8.74 -14.87
N LEU A 50 1.34 8.42 -13.75
CA LEU A 50 0.86 7.07 -13.42
C LEU A 50 -0.22 6.58 -14.39
N SER A 51 -1.05 7.49 -14.92
CA SER A 51 -2.10 7.15 -15.87
C SER A 51 -1.62 7.20 -17.32
N SER A 52 -0.36 7.57 -17.59
CA SER A 52 0.23 7.45 -18.92
C SER A 52 0.31 5.98 -19.37
N VAL A 53 0.20 5.72 -20.69
CA VAL A 53 0.32 4.33 -21.22
C VAL A 53 1.64 3.68 -20.77
N PRO A 54 2.80 4.34 -20.87
CA PRO A 54 4.05 3.77 -20.38
C PRO A 54 4.03 3.53 -18.86
N GLY A 55 3.49 4.47 -18.08
CA GLY A 55 3.38 4.35 -16.62
C GLY A 55 2.57 3.12 -16.21
N LEU A 56 1.38 2.94 -16.79
CA LEU A 56 0.53 1.78 -16.53
C LEU A 56 1.19 0.46 -16.91
N ILE A 57 1.88 0.40 -18.06
CA ILE A 57 2.60 -0.81 -18.48
C ILE A 57 3.70 -1.15 -17.47
N VAL A 58 4.48 -0.16 -17.04
CA VAL A 58 5.57 -0.38 -16.08
C VAL A 58 5.02 -0.85 -14.73
N VAL A 59 4.02 -0.15 -14.17
CA VAL A 59 3.43 -0.52 -12.87
C VAL A 59 2.74 -1.88 -12.96
N ALA A 60 2.04 -2.19 -14.05
CA ALA A 60 1.42 -3.50 -14.24
C ALA A 60 2.46 -4.63 -14.31
N LEU A 61 3.57 -4.43 -15.02
CA LEU A 61 4.65 -5.41 -15.07
C LEU A 61 5.28 -5.63 -13.70
N LEU A 62 5.56 -4.54 -12.97
CA LEU A 62 6.13 -4.60 -11.62
C LEU A 62 5.17 -5.29 -10.65
N PHE A 63 3.87 -5.01 -10.75
CA PHE A 63 2.83 -5.71 -9.98
C PHE A 63 2.84 -7.22 -10.26
N VAL A 64 2.92 -7.64 -11.53
CA VAL A 64 2.96 -9.07 -11.87
C VAL A 64 4.25 -9.73 -11.37
N LEU A 65 5.40 -9.05 -11.50
CA LEU A 65 6.69 -9.55 -11.02
C LEU A 65 6.70 -9.70 -9.50
N ASP A 66 6.17 -8.71 -8.79
CA ASP A 66 5.98 -8.74 -7.34
C ASP A 66 5.05 -9.91 -6.98
N LEU A 67 3.85 -9.97 -7.58
CA LEU A 67 2.87 -11.01 -7.32
C LEU A 67 3.45 -12.41 -7.51
N ILE A 68 4.20 -12.68 -8.58
CA ILE A 68 4.78 -14.00 -8.85
C ILE A 68 5.99 -14.25 -7.94
N GLY A 69 6.91 -13.29 -7.85
CA GLY A 69 8.18 -13.47 -7.16
C GLY A 69 8.01 -13.69 -5.66
N ASP A 70 6.97 -13.12 -5.07
CA ASP A 70 6.66 -13.25 -3.64
C ASP A 70 6.21 -14.67 -3.24
N LYS A 71 5.95 -15.54 -4.22
CA LYS A 71 5.59 -16.96 -4.03
C LYS A 71 6.77 -17.90 -4.27
N VAL A 72 7.92 -17.38 -4.73
CA VAL A 72 9.14 -18.17 -4.93
C VAL A 72 10.02 -18.01 -3.69
N PRO A 73 10.33 -19.10 -2.95
CA PRO A 73 11.22 -19.04 -1.80
C PRO A 73 12.58 -18.43 -2.16
N ALA A 74 13.15 -17.64 -1.25
CA ALA A 74 14.38 -16.84 -1.41
C ALA A 74 14.23 -15.59 -2.29
N LEU A 75 13.45 -15.64 -3.38
CA LEU A 75 13.12 -14.43 -4.15
C LEU A 75 12.21 -13.49 -3.33
N ASP A 76 11.27 -14.06 -2.58
CA ASP A 76 10.41 -13.35 -1.62
C ASP A 76 11.22 -12.46 -0.65
N SER A 77 12.33 -12.98 -0.14
CA SER A 77 13.19 -12.28 0.83
C SER A 77 13.88 -11.06 0.20
N VAL A 78 14.31 -11.18 -1.06
CA VAL A 78 14.91 -10.06 -1.82
C VAL A 78 13.85 -9.01 -2.11
N LEU A 79 12.66 -9.42 -2.56
CA LEU A 79 11.55 -8.51 -2.84
C LEU A 79 11.12 -7.76 -1.58
N HIS A 80 11.06 -8.41 -0.42
CA HIS A 80 10.73 -7.75 0.85
C HIS A 80 11.79 -6.72 1.25
N ALA A 81 13.08 -7.00 1.02
CA ALA A 81 14.16 -6.05 1.29
C ALA A 81 14.06 -4.81 0.38
N ILE A 82 13.79 -5.01 -0.91
CA ILE A 82 13.52 -3.93 -1.86
C ILE A 82 12.26 -3.15 -1.45
N GLY A 83 11.23 -3.87 -0.99
CA GLY A 83 9.96 -3.31 -0.51
C GLY A 83 10.13 -2.30 0.62
N LEU A 84 11.17 -2.43 1.47
CA LEU A 84 11.45 -1.45 2.52
C LEU A 84 11.73 -0.03 2.00
N VAL A 85 12.06 0.12 0.72
CA VAL A 85 12.21 1.42 0.05
C VAL A 85 11.01 1.72 -0.86
N ILE A 86 10.60 0.73 -1.66
CA ILE A 86 9.56 0.92 -2.68
C ILE A 86 8.18 1.14 -2.05
N ALA A 87 7.82 0.41 -0.99
CA ALA A 87 6.52 0.57 -0.35
C ALA A 87 6.34 1.97 0.27
N PRO A 88 7.29 2.52 1.07
CA PRO A 88 7.23 3.91 1.50
C PRO A 88 7.14 4.90 0.34
N ALA A 89 7.93 4.72 -0.72
CA ALA A 89 7.88 5.62 -1.88
C ALA A 89 6.50 5.59 -2.57
N SER A 90 5.92 4.40 -2.73
CA SER A 90 4.59 4.22 -3.32
C SER A 90 3.50 4.85 -2.45
N GLY A 91 3.57 4.64 -1.13
CA GLY A 91 2.68 5.29 -0.17
C GLY A 91 2.79 6.81 -0.22
N ALA A 92 4.00 7.35 -0.30
CA ALA A 92 4.22 8.80 -0.42
C ALA A 92 3.55 9.38 -1.67
N VAL A 93 3.73 8.72 -2.82
CA VAL A 93 3.13 9.12 -4.09
C VAL A 93 1.60 9.08 -3.99
N LEU A 94 1.03 7.97 -3.50
CA LEU A 94 -0.42 7.80 -3.39
C LEU A 94 -1.07 8.79 -2.43
N PHE A 95 -0.44 9.03 -1.28
CA PHE A 95 -0.97 9.98 -0.31
C PHE A 95 -0.96 11.39 -0.88
N ALA A 96 0.20 11.82 -1.40
CA ALA A 96 0.37 13.16 -1.92
C ALA A 96 -0.57 13.41 -3.10
N ALA A 97 -0.66 12.47 -4.05
CA ALA A 97 -1.60 12.55 -5.18
C ALA A 97 -3.06 12.68 -4.74
N GLN A 98 -3.47 11.90 -3.73
CA GLN A 98 -4.84 11.95 -3.24
C GLN A 98 -5.15 13.26 -2.51
N THR A 99 -4.20 13.76 -1.70
CA THR A 99 -4.40 14.98 -0.91
C THR A 99 -4.26 16.25 -1.72
N ASP A 100 -3.46 16.27 -2.79
CA ASP A 100 -3.27 17.43 -3.66
C ASP A 100 -4.60 17.90 -4.26
N VAL A 101 -5.46 16.96 -4.63
CA VAL A 101 -6.77 17.24 -5.26
C VAL A 101 -7.89 17.46 -4.23
N THR A 102 -7.73 16.96 -3.01
CA THR A 102 -8.83 16.92 -2.01
C THR A 102 -8.62 17.81 -0.79
N SER A 103 -7.42 18.37 -0.63
CA SER A 103 -7.04 19.17 0.53
C SER A 103 -5.92 20.15 0.20
N ASP A 104 -5.87 21.29 0.90
CA ASP A 104 -4.73 22.22 0.81
C ASP A 104 -3.51 21.74 1.64
N LEU A 105 -3.35 20.42 1.81
CA LEU A 105 -2.22 19.86 2.54
C LEU A 105 -0.94 20.02 1.73
N ASN A 106 0.13 20.45 2.40
CA ASN A 106 1.44 20.55 1.78
C ASN A 106 1.86 19.17 1.23
N PRO A 107 2.19 19.04 -0.07
CA PRO A 107 2.54 17.75 -0.68
C PRO A 107 3.68 17.01 0.02
N ALA A 108 4.65 17.73 0.61
CA ALA A 108 5.72 17.12 1.39
C ALA A 108 5.22 16.47 2.68
N VAL A 109 4.22 17.08 3.35
CA VAL A 109 3.57 16.50 4.53
C VAL A 109 2.76 15.27 4.12
N GLY A 110 2.00 15.36 3.04
CA GLY A 110 1.27 14.22 2.48
C GLY A 110 2.19 13.05 2.14
N ALA A 111 3.28 13.32 1.43
CA ALA A 111 4.31 12.34 1.10
C ALA A 111 4.92 11.68 2.34
N LEU A 112 5.22 12.45 3.39
CA LEU A 112 5.75 11.91 4.64
C LEU A 112 4.73 11.00 5.35
N LEU A 113 3.46 11.41 5.43
CA LEU A 113 2.40 10.60 6.03
C LEU A 113 2.19 9.30 5.25
N GLY A 114 2.20 9.37 3.92
CA GLY A 114 2.12 8.21 3.04
C GLY A 114 3.29 7.25 3.23
N ALA A 115 4.52 7.77 3.23
CA ALA A 115 5.73 6.99 3.45
C ALA A 115 5.75 6.30 4.80
N LEU A 116 5.37 7.01 5.87
CA LEU A 116 5.32 6.44 7.22
C LEU A 116 4.24 5.36 7.33
N THR A 117 3.09 5.56 6.70
CA THR A 117 1.99 4.58 6.71
C THR A 117 2.38 3.30 6.00
N ALA A 118 2.80 3.40 4.73
CA ALA A 118 3.19 2.25 3.92
C ALA A 118 4.43 1.56 4.49
N GLY A 119 5.43 2.34 4.92
CA GLY A 119 6.66 1.84 5.50
C GLY A 119 6.44 1.08 6.80
N SER A 120 5.53 1.52 7.66
CA SER A 120 5.22 0.83 8.91
C SER A 120 4.60 -0.55 8.67
N LEU A 121 3.67 -0.65 7.71
CA LEU A 121 3.08 -1.93 7.33
C LEU A 121 4.10 -2.87 6.68
N GLN A 122 4.90 -2.36 5.74
CA GLN A 122 5.95 -3.15 5.09
C GLN A 122 7.00 -3.64 6.10
N ALA A 123 7.43 -2.78 7.03
CA ALA A 123 8.36 -3.16 8.10
C ALA A 123 7.75 -4.22 9.02
N GLY A 124 6.47 -4.12 9.36
CA GLY A 124 5.76 -5.12 10.14
C GLY A 124 5.74 -6.49 9.46
N ARG A 125 5.42 -6.55 8.17
CA ARG A 125 5.46 -7.79 7.38
C ARG A 125 6.85 -8.40 7.32
N ALA A 126 7.84 -7.57 6.98
CA ALA A 126 9.25 -7.99 6.93
C ALA A 126 9.74 -8.53 8.28
N ALA A 127 9.24 -8.00 9.40
CA ALA A 127 9.57 -8.49 10.74
C ALA A 127 8.87 -9.83 11.09
N VAL A 128 7.68 -10.11 10.55
CA VAL A 128 6.93 -11.35 10.79
C VAL A 128 7.43 -12.51 9.91
N ARG A 129 7.89 -12.22 8.69
CA ARG A 129 8.31 -13.24 7.70
C ARG A 129 9.33 -14.27 8.22
N PRO A 130 10.41 -13.91 8.94
CA PRO A 130 11.37 -14.88 9.46
C PRO A 130 10.71 -15.94 10.36
N PHE A 131 9.68 -15.57 11.14
CA PHE A 131 8.97 -16.49 12.01
C PHE A 131 8.09 -17.47 11.21
N VAL A 132 7.45 -17.00 10.14
CA VAL A 132 6.69 -17.86 9.21
C VAL A 132 7.63 -18.83 8.51
N THR A 133 8.76 -18.35 7.99
CA THR A 133 9.77 -19.19 7.35
C THR A 133 10.30 -20.24 8.32
N ALA A 134 10.68 -19.85 9.54
CA ALA A 134 11.23 -20.76 10.54
C ALA A 134 10.22 -21.82 11.01
N SER A 135 8.93 -21.47 11.13
CA SER A 135 7.89 -22.39 11.59
C SER A 135 7.33 -23.31 10.51
N THR A 136 7.42 -22.92 9.23
CA THR A 136 6.81 -23.66 8.10
C THR A 136 7.83 -24.16 7.07
N ALA A 137 9.13 -24.03 7.35
CA ALA A 137 10.21 -24.26 6.39
C ALA A 137 10.00 -23.49 5.06
N GLY A 138 9.39 -22.30 5.13
CA GLY A 138 9.11 -21.43 3.98
C GLY A 138 7.85 -21.76 3.18
N ILE A 139 7.18 -22.89 3.43
CA ILE A 139 5.98 -23.31 2.67
C ILE A 139 4.77 -22.42 3.01
N GLY A 140 4.76 -21.77 4.18
CA GLY A 140 3.70 -20.83 4.57
C GLY A 140 3.79 -19.46 3.90
N ASN A 141 4.96 -19.08 3.36
CA ASN A 141 5.20 -17.74 2.81
C ASN A 141 4.27 -17.38 1.64
N PRO A 142 4.01 -18.27 0.66
CA PRO A 142 3.07 -17.97 -0.42
C PRO A 142 1.65 -17.69 0.06
N ALA A 143 1.18 -18.41 1.09
CA ALA A 143 -0.16 -18.22 1.64
C ALA A 143 -0.29 -16.88 2.38
N VAL A 144 0.74 -16.51 3.16
CA VAL A 144 0.81 -15.19 3.82
C VAL A 144 0.87 -14.08 2.78
N SER A 145 1.72 -14.22 1.76
CA SER A 145 1.82 -13.28 0.63
C SER A 145 0.47 -13.07 -0.06
N ALA A 146 -0.24 -14.15 -0.38
CA ALA A 146 -1.57 -14.06 -1.00
C ALA A 146 -2.60 -13.35 -0.10
N ALA A 147 -2.53 -13.55 1.21
CA ALA A 147 -3.40 -12.85 2.16
C ALA A 147 -3.07 -11.35 2.24
N GLU A 148 -1.79 -10.99 2.17
CA GLU A 148 -1.33 -9.60 2.12
C GLU A 148 -1.81 -8.90 0.84
N ASP A 149 -1.66 -9.55 -0.33
CA ASP A 149 -2.15 -9.06 -1.62
C ASP A 149 -3.67 -8.89 -1.63
N GLY A 150 -4.40 -9.87 -1.11
CA GLY A 150 -5.86 -9.79 -0.97
C GLY A 150 -6.29 -8.65 -0.05
N THR A 151 -5.56 -8.44 1.05
CA THR A 151 -5.82 -7.32 1.97
C THR A 151 -5.50 -5.98 1.30
N ALA A 152 -4.42 -5.88 0.53
CA ALA A 152 -4.07 -4.68 -0.25
C ALA A 152 -5.15 -4.34 -1.27
N LEU A 153 -5.69 -5.35 -1.97
CA LEU A 153 -6.80 -5.19 -2.91
C LEU A 153 -8.05 -4.66 -2.20
N VAL A 154 -8.43 -5.28 -1.07
CA VAL A 154 -9.59 -4.84 -0.28
C VAL A 154 -9.40 -3.42 0.23
N MET A 155 -8.23 -3.08 0.79
CA MET A 155 -7.92 -1.72 1.24
C MET A 155 -8.02 -0.71 0.10
N THR A 156 -7.50 -1.04 -1.09
CA THR A 156 -7.54 -0.17 -2.27
C THR A 156 -8.97 0.09 -2.73
N VAL A 157 -9.79 -0.96 -2.83
CA VAL A 157 -11.21 -0.84 -3.20
C VAL A 157 -11.98 -0.03 -2.16
N LEU A 158 -11.75 -0.29 -0.87
CA LEU A 158 -12.36 0.48 0.21
C LEU A 158 -11.91 1.94 0.20
N ALA A 159 -10.67 2.25 -0.19
CA ALA A 159 -10.22 3.64 -0.24
C ALA A 159 -11.01 4.46 -1.26
N PHE A 160 -11.41 3.86 -2.38
CA PHE A 160 -12.28 4.52 -3.37
C PHE A 160 -13.75 4.56 -2.95
N ALA A 161 -14.26 3.49 -2.34
CA ALA A 161 -15.69 3.37 -2.07
C ALA A 161 -16.10 3.92 -0.69
N LEU A 162 -15.33 3.60 0.35
CA LEU A 162 -15.64 3.82 1.76
C LEU A 162 -14.36 4.21 2.55
N PRO A 163 -13.85 5.45 2.39
CA PRO A 163 -12.56 5.88 2.94
C PRO A 163 -12.37 5.64 4.44
N VAL A 164 -13.45 5.79 5.21
CA VAL A 164 -13.46 5.53 6.67
C VAL A 164 -13.11 4.07 6.96
N LEU A 165 -13.70 3.12 6.22
CA LEU A 165 -13.41 1.70 6.40
C LEU A 165 -11.99 1.35 5.97
N ALA A 166 -11.49 1.97 4.90
CA ALA A 166 -10.10 1.79 4.47
C ALA A 166 -9.12 2.21 5.57
N PHE A 167 -9.32 3.39 6.16
CA PHE A 167 -8.51 3.87 7.28
C PHE A 167 -8.58 2.95 8.50
N LEU A 168 -9.78 2.52 8.89
CA LEU A 168 -9.94 1.58 10.01
C LEU A 168 -9.22 0.25 9.74
N LEU A 169 -9.27 -0.24 8.50
CA LEU A 169 -8.57 -1.46 8.11
C LEU A 169 -7.04 -1.30 8.22
N VAL A 170 -6.50 -0.13 7.87
CA VAL A 170 -5.06 0.19 8.09
C VAL A 170 -4.70 0.11 9.56
N VAL A 171 -5.51 0.72 10.44
CA VAL A 171 -5.29 0.69 11.90
C VAL A 171 -5.32 -0.75 12.43
N VAL A 172 -6.29 -1.55 11.98
CA VAL A 172 -6.42 -2.96 12.39
C VAL A 172 -5.20 -3.79 11.95
N VAL A 173 -4.79 -3.68 10.69
CA VAL A 173 -3.66 -4.45 10.17
C VAL A 173 -2.35 -4.02 10.82
N LEU A 174 -2.12 -2.71 10.99
CA LEU A 174 -0.94 -2.21 11.66
C LEU A 174 -0.89 -2.67 13.13
N GLY A 175 -2.02 -2.59 13.84
CA GLY A 175 -2.14 -3.09 15.21
C GLY A 175 -1.87 -4.59 15.33
N LEU A 176 -2.38 -5.39 14.38
CA LEU A 176 -2.12 -6.83 14.31
C LEU A 176 -0.63 -7.12 14.08
N LEU A 177 0.02 -6.43 13.15
CA LEU A 177 1.45 -6.60 12.87
C LEU A 177 2.31 -6.23 14.09
N ILE A 178 2.00 -5.11 14.75
CA ILE A 178 2.68 -4.70 15.99
C ILE A 178 2.51 -5.78 17.06
N TRP A 179 1.30 -6.28 17.27
CA TRP A 179 1.03 -7.34 18.25
C TRP A 179 1.79 -8.62 17.93
N LEU A 180 1.82 -9.05 16.67
CA LEU A 180 2.57 -10.23 16.22
C LEU A 180 4.07 -10.08 16.47
N VAL A 181 4.66 -8.93 16.12
CA VAL A 181 6.09 -8.65 16.35
C VAL A 181 6.42 -8.64 17.84
N LEU A 182 5.60 -7.98 18.66
CA LEU A 182 5.80 -7.95 20.11
C LEU A 182 5.65 -9.34 20.74
N ARG A 183 4.71 -10.14 20.25
CA ARG A 183 4.56 -11.54 20.70
C ARG A 183 5.77 -12.37 20.31
N ALA A 184 6.26 -12.24 19.09
CA ALA A 184 7.38 -13.02 18.58
C ALA A 184 8.69 -12.72 19.32
N ARG A 185 8.89 -11.47 19.78
CA ARG A 185 10.05 -11.07 20.62
C ARG A 185 10.06 -11.64 22.05
N ARG A 186 8.94 -12.21 22.52
CA ARG A 186 8.81 -12.76 23.87
C ARG A 186 9.16 -14.25 23.97
N TRP A 187 9.49 -14.89 22.84
CA TRP A 187 9.87 -16.29 22.73
C TRP A 187 11.37 -16.36 22.48
#